data_AF-A0A3N5GMW2-F1
#
_entry.id   AF-A0A3N5GMW2-F1
#
_cell.length_a   1.000
_cell.length_b   1.000
_cell.length_c   1.000
_cell.angle_alpha   90.00
_cell.angle_beta   90.00
_cell.angle_gamma   90.00
#
_symmetry.space_group_name_H-M   'P 1'
#
loop_
_entity.id
_entity.type
_entity.pdbx_description
1 polymer ?
#
loop_
_entity_poly.entity_id
_entity_poly.type
_entity_poly.pdbx_seq_one_letter_code
_entity_poly.pdbx_strand_id
1 'polypeptide(L)'
;MTQLNFQNPPQEKTQSNLAKTWGSITSASPNVTDSGERRRAQITASLTFVLLVATTIGTIAADNKAALAFAAITGLVSYTLSRTRYYSVGAFLFIIGFSATPYINILAGNTETPVISIFSFIPLSLILASALVNKWTVFLLTGMNAAAILYTIPNDPKVGVTSGVISAAGILLAILDSVRENIEKTRLEELKKANQELLSIQSNLEERVTERTTELKRRTTQMEAASYVARAAAEVRDLKSLLDNIVFQITERFGFYHAGIFLVEPNGQFVVLQAASSDGGKRMFERGHRLEIGREGIVGYAAYERRPRIAQDVGTDSVYFNNPDLPITHSEIALPLITQGRLIG
;
A
#
# COMPACT_ATOMS: atom_id res chain seq x y z
N MET A 1 -4.60 27.07 21.10
CA MET A 1 -3.90 27.46 19.86
C MET A 1 -2.42 27.19 20.05
N THR A 2 -1.98 26.01 19.61
CA THR A 2 -0.59 25.55 19.78
C THR A 2 0.06 25.66 18.40
N GLN A 3 0.95 26.64 18.23
CA GLN A 3 1.66 26.83 16.96
C GLN A 3 2.68 25.69 16.77
N LEU A 4 2.46 24.89 15.74
CA LEU A 4 3.41 23.91 15.23
C LEU A 4 4.58 24.65 14.59
N ASN A 5 5.75 24.48 15.21
CA ASN A 5 7.03 25.00 14.75
C ASN A 5 7.47 24.15 13.53
N PHE A 6 7.33 24.68 12.33
CA PHE A 6 7.85 24.04 11.11
C PHE A 6 9.37 24.11 11.14
N GLN A 7 10.02 22.98 11.40
CA GLN A 7 11.45 22.80 11.19
C GLN A 7 11.81 23.06 9.72
N ASN A 8 12.87 23.84 9.51
CA ASN A 8 13.47 24.12 8.22
C ASN A 8 13.69 22.83 7.40
N PRO A 9 13.60 22.90 6.05
CA PRO A 9 13.96 21.78 5.19
C PRO A 9 15.44 21.41 5.39
N PRO A 10 15.80 20.11 5.28
CA PRO A 10 17.18 19.68 5.47
C PRO A 10 18.07 20.34 4.42
N GLN A 11 19.13 21.02 4.88
CA GLN A 11 20.16 21.59 4.02
C GLN A 11 20.72 20.50 3.10
N GLU A 12 20.69 20.75 1.78
CA GLU A 12 21.40 19.93 0.78
C GLU A 12 22.87 19.81 1.19
N LYS A 13 23.28 18.62 1.61
CA LYS A 13 24.70 18.32 1.86
C LYS A 13 25.46 18.56 0.56
N THR A 14 26.25 19.63 0.52
CA THR A 14 27.23 19.91 -0.53
C THR A 14 28.08 18.65 -0.76
N GLN A 15 27.84 17.94 -1.87
CA GLN A 15 28.63 16.77 -2.22
C GLN A 15 30.10 17.19 -2.38
N SER A 16 30.98 16.53 -1.63
CA SER A 16 32.44 16.72 -1.71
C SER A 16 32.92 16.65 -3.16
N ASN A 17 33.91 17.47 -3.53
CA ASN A 17 34.52 17.46 -4.87
C ASN A 17 34.97 16.05 -5.30
N LEU A 18 35.41 15.22 -4.35
CA LEU A 18 35.77 13.82 -4.60
C LEU A 18 34.58 12.97 -5.04
N ALA A 19 33.40 13.16 -4.44
CA ALA A 19 32.20 12.43 -4.79
C ALA A 19 31.70 12.80 -6.21
N LYS A 20 31.82 14.08 -6.58
CA LYS A 20 31.48 14.55 -7.93
C LYS A 20 32.41 13.96 -8.99
N THR A 21 33.73 14.00 -8.75
CA THR A 21 34.72 13.41 -9.67
C THR A 21 34.53 11.90 -9.80
N TRP A 22 34.29 11.19 -8.68
CA TRP A 22 34.01 9.76 -8.69
C TRP A 22 32.74 9.42 -9.49
N GLY A 23 31.66 10.19 -9.30
CA GLY A 23 30.42 10.03 -10.06
C GLY A 23 30.61 10.24 -11.56
N SER A 24 31.44 11.20 -11.97
CA SER A 24 31.76 11.42 -13.39
C SER A 24 32.49 10.23 -14.03
N ILE A 25 33.41 9.61 -13.29
CA ILE A 25 34.24 8.49 -13.75
C ILE A 25 33.48 7.15 -13.74
N THR A 26 32.49 6.99 -12.87
CA THR A 26 31.81 5.69 -12.65
C THR A 26 30.35 5.65 -13.10
N SER A 27 29.75 6.79 -13.45
CA SER A 27 28.34 6.86 -13.87
C SER A 27 28.02 5.93 -15.05
N ALA A 28 26.88 5.24 -14.94
CA ALA A 28 26.33 4.43 -16.01
C ALA A 28 25.95 5.28 -17.22
N SER A 29 26.00 4.67 -18.41
CA SER A 29 25.61 5.32 -19.67
C SER A 29 24.17 5.85 -19.59
N PRO A 30 23.87 7.04 -20.13
CA PRO A 30 22.50 7.54 -20.27
C PRO A 30 21.58 6.58 -21.03
N ASN A 31 22.15 5.74 -21.91
CA ASN A 31 21.44 4.79 -22.74
C ASN A 31 20.92 3.55 -21.99
N VAL A 32 21.27 3.37 -20.71
CA VAL A 32 20.71 2.34 -19.84
C VAL A 32 19.53 2.94 -19.08
N THR A 33 18.32 2.53 -19.45
CA THR A 33 17.06 3.10 -18.92
C THR A 33 16.58 2.38 -17.66
N ASP A 34 16.91 1.09 -17.50
CA ASP A 34 16.53 0.33 -16.32
C ASP A 34 17.37 0.72 -15.09
N SER A 35 16.68 1.00 -13.98
CA SER A 35 17.33 1.46 -12.75
C SER A 35 18.24 0.41 -12.09
N GLY A 36 17.92 -0.87 -12.25
CA GLY A 36 18.73 -2.00 -11.77
C GLY A 36 19.97 -2.20 -12.62
N GLU A 37 19.82 -2.15 -13.95
CA GLU A 37 20.95 -2.24 -14.88
C GLU A 37 21.93 -1.06 -14.72
N ARG A 38 21.43 0.15 -14.46
CA ARG A 38 22.29 1.31 -14.17
C ARG A 38 23.19 1.08 -12.95
N ARG A 39 22.65 0.49 -11.87
CA ARG A 39 23.45 0.13 -10.69
C ARG A 39 24.52 -0.89 -11.03
N ARG A 40 24.19 -1.94 -11.80
CA ARG A 40 25.15 -2.96 -12.23
C ARG A 40 26.24 -2.37 -13.13
N ALA A 41 25.87 -1.51 -14.08
CA ALA A 41 26.81 -0.80 -14.95
C ALA A 41 27.75 0.10 -14.16
N GLN A 42 27.24 0.85 -13.17
CA GLN A 42 28.06 1.71 -12.30
C GLN A 42 29.05 0.90 -11.44
N ILE A 43 28.62 -0.24 -10.88
CA ILE A 43 29.49 -1.15 -10.13
C ILE A 43 30.58 -1.72 -11.05
N THR A 44 30.22 -2.15 -12.26
CA THR A 44 31.15 -2.62 -13.28
C THR A 44 32.19 -1.56 -13.63
N ALA A 45 31.75 -0.33 -13.90
CA ALA A 45 32.63 0.79 -14.22
C ALA A 45 33.56 1.15 -13.06
N SER A 46 33.05 1.11 -11.82
CA SER A 46 33.84 1.36 -10.61
C SER A 46 34.93 0.31 -10.42
N LEU A 47 34.56 -0.97 -10.48
CA LEU A 47 35.50 -2.08 -10.27
C LEU A 47 36.54 -2.16 -11.39
N THR A 48 36.13 -2.03 -12.64
CA THR A 48 37.05 -2.05 -13.79
C THR A 48 37.99 -0.85 -13.76
N PHE A 49 37.54 0.34 -13.34
CA PHE A 49 38.40 1.50 -13.17
C PHE A 49 39.44 1.30 -12.05
N VAL A 50 39.02 0.84 -10.86
CA VAL A 50 39.94 0.59 -9.74
C VAL A 50 40.99 -0.44 -10.12
N LEU A 51 40.57 -1.53 -10.77
CA LEU A 51 41.49 -2.59 -11.19
C LEU A 51 42.37 -2.18 -12.37
N LEU A 52 41.88 -1.33 -13.27
CA LEU A 52 42.70 -0.71 -14.32
C LEU A 52 43.82 0.15 -13.71
N VAL A 53 43.49 0.99 -12.72
CA VAL A 53 44.50 1.80 -12.02
C VAL A 53 45.51 0.91 -11.31
N ALA A 54 45.05 -0.11 -10.58
CA ALA A 54 45.93 -1.04 -9.88
C ALA A 54 46.86 -1.82 -10.82
N THR A 55 46.34 -2.34 -11.94
CA THR A 55 47.14 -3.07 -12.95
C THR A 55 48.10 -2.16 -13.69
N THR A 56 47.73 -0.90 -13.93
CA THR A 56 48.62 0.11 -14.53
C THR A 56 49.79 0.43 -13.61
N ILE A 57 49.54 0.65 -12.31
CA ILE A 57 50.58 0.86 -11.30
C ILE A 57 51.51 -0.36 -11.24
N GLY A 58 50.92 -1.57 -11.19
CA GLY A 58 51.69 -2.82 -11.20
C GLY A 58 52.59 -2.94 -12.44
N THR A 59 52.10 -2.56 -13.62
CA THR A 59 52.88 -2.60 -14.88
C THR A 59 54.07 -1.65 -14.86
N ILE A 60 53.96 -0.51 -14.18
CA ILE A 60 55.06 0.45 -14.03
C ILE A 60 56.14 -0.11 -13.09
N ALA A 61 55.71 -0.76 -12.00
CA ALA A 61 56.61 -1.26 -10.97
C ALA A 61 57.26 -2.62 -11.29
N ALA A 62 56.67 -3.41 -12.19
CA ALA A 62 57.15 -4.76 -12.49
C ALA A 62 58.30 -4.79 -13.49
N ASP A 63 59.28 -5.66 -13.23
CA ASP A 63 60.37 -5.97 -14.16
C ASP A 63 59.84 -6.66 -15.43
N ASN A 64 58.86 -7.55 -15.27
CA ASN A 64 58.17 -8.19 -16.39
C ASN A 64 56.79 -7.57 -16.64
N LYS A 65 56.65 -6.92 -17.78
CA LYS A 65 55.47 -6.08 -18.10
C LYS A 65 54.43 -6.78 -18.95
N ALA A 66 54.73 -7.91 -19.59
CA ALA A 66 53.85 -8.46 -20.64
C ALA A 66 52.46 -8.85 -20.12
N ALA A 67 52.40 -9.60 -19.01
CA ALA A 67 51.14 -10.06 -18.43
C ALA A 67 50.32 -8.91 -17.82
N LEU A 68 50.97 -7.98 -17.11
CA LEU A 68 50.30 -6.82 -16.51
C LEU A 68 49.85 -5.80 -17.57
N ALA A 69 50.61 -5.63 -18.66
CA ALA A 69 50.20 -4.83 -19.80
C ALA A 69 48.96 -5.43 -20.48
N PHE A 70 48.88 -6.75 -20.63
CA PHE A 70 47.66 -7.41 -21.12
C PHE A 70 46.46 -7.17 -20.18
N ALA A 71 46.67 -7.28 -18.87
CA ALA A 71 45.63 -6.97 -17.87
C ALA A 71 45.17 -5.50 -17.92
N ALA A 72 46.10 -4.56 -18.14
CA ALA A 72 45.79 -3.14 -18.27
C ALA A 72 45.03 -2.83 -19.57
N ILE A 73 45.44 -3.43 -20.70
CA ILE A 73 44.73 -3.27 -21.98
C ILE A 73 43.31 -3.84 -21.90
N THR A 74 43.17 -5.06 -21.38
CA THR A 74 41.85 -5.69 -21.19
C THR A 74 40.99 -4.90 -20.19
N GLY A 75 41.60 -4.37 -19.13
CA GLY A 75 40.98 -3.43 -18.19
C GLY A 75 40.48 -2.15 -18.86
N LEU A 76 41.27 -1.54 -19.73
CA LEU A 76 40.91 -0.32 -20.45
C LEU A 76 39.75 -0.55 -21.43
N VAL A 77 39.81 -1.64 -22.22
CA VAL A 77 38.73 -2.03 -23.13
C VAL A 77 37.45 -2.33 -22.35
N SER A 78 37.55 -3.04 -21.23
CA SER A 78 36.40 -3.27 -20.38
C SER A 78 35.83 -1.99 -19.79
N TYR A 79 36.67 -1.11 -19.25
CA TYR A 79 36.23 0.14 -18.66
C TYR A 79 35.50 1.00 -19.69
N THR A 80 36.04 1.13 -20.90
CA THR A 80 35.39 1.87 -21.99
C THR A 80 34.04 1.24 -22.36
N LEU A 81 33.95 -0.09 -22.47
CA LEU A 81 32.68 -0.79 -22.72
C LEU A 81 31.68 -0.64 -21.57
N SER A 82 32.15 -0.60 -20.31
CA SER A 82 31.32 -0.39 -19.12
C SER A 82 30.58 0.95 -19.13
N ARG A 83 31.12 1.94 -19.85
CA ARG A 83 30.53 3.26 -20.04
C ARG A 83 29.52 3.32 -21.20
N THR A 84 29.29 2.21 -21.89
CA THR A 84 28.35 2.09 -23.00
C THR A 84 27.14 1.21 -22.62
N ARG A 85 26.24 0.97 -23.58
CA ARG A 85 25.15 -0.02 -23.42
C ARG A 85 25.65 -1.46 -23.24
N TYR A 86 26.90 -1.74 -23.61
CA TYR A 86 27.50 -3.08 -23.59
C TYR A 86 28.28 -3.38 -22.31
N TYR A 87 27.85 -2.83 -21.17
CA TYR A 87 28.58 -2.97 -19.91
C TYR A 87 28.76 -4.44 -19.49
N SER A 88 27.79 -5.31 -19.80
CA SER A 88 27.85 -6.74 -19.54
C SER A 88 28.94 -7.44 -20.35
N VAL A 89 29.14 -7.03 -21.61
CA VAL A 89 30.23 -7.51 -22.46
C VAL A 89 31.58 -7.03 -21.93
N GLY A 90 31.66 -5.77 -21.49
CA GLY A 90 32.84 -5.22 -20.81
C GLY A 90 33.23 -6.08 -19.60
N ALA A 91 32.29 -6.32 -18.68
CA ALA A 91 32.51 -7.16 -17.50
C ALA A 91 33.03 -8.56 -17.86
N PHE A 92 32.40 -9.21 -18.85
CA PHE A 92 32.81 -10.55 -19.30
C PHE A 92 34.23 -10.56 -19.87
N LEU A 93 34.56 -9.62 -20.74
CA LEU A 93 35.91 -9.47 -21.31
C LEU A 93 36.96 -9.21 -20.24
N PHE A 94 36.63 -8.39 -19.24
CA PHE A 94 37.51 -8.13 -18.11
C PHE A 94 37.82 -9.40 -17.33
N ILE A 95 36.78 -10.14 -16.95
CA ILE A 95 36.93 -11.36 -16.14
C ILE A 95 37.77 -12.39 -16.88
N ILE A 96 37.50 -12.62 -18.17
CA ILE A 96 38.28 -13.55 -18.99
C ILE A 96 39.72 -13.04 -19.11
N GLY A 97 39.92 -11.78 -19.50
CA GLY A 97 41.24 -11.19 -19.67
C GLY A 97 42.07 -11.24 -18.40
N PHE A 98 41.47 -10.89 -17.26
CA PHE A 98 42.11 -10.92 -15.95
C PHE A 98 42.42 -12.35 -15.50
N SER A 99 41.55 -13.33 -15.79
CA SER A 99 41.83 -14.74 -15.52
C SER A 99 42.91 -15.33 -16.44
N ALA A 100 43.09 -14.77 -17.64
CA ALA A 100 44.07 -15.23 -18.63
C ALA A 100 45.50 -14.74 -18.31
N THR A 101 45.64 -13.64 -17.57
CA THR A 101 46.91 -13.03 -17.17
C THR A 101 47.95 -14.01 -16.61
N PRO A 102 47.65 -14.87 -15.61
CA PRO A 102 48.63 -15.82 -15.08
C PRO A 102 49.12 -16.82 -16.13
N TYR A 103 48.25 -17.30 -17.02
CA TYR A 103 48.63 -18.27 -18.06
C TYR A 103 49.52 -17.66 -19.13
N ILE A 104 49.25 -16.41 -19.53
CA ILE A 104 50.12 -15.66 -20.45
C ILE A 104 51.52 -15.52 -19.81
N ASN A 105 51.56 -15.23 -18.51
CA ASN A 105 52.83 -15.10 -17.78
C ASN A 105 53.61 -16.42 -17.72
N ILE A 106 52.92 -17.54 -17.49
CA ILE A 106 53.53 -18.89 -17.44
C ILE A 106 54.03 -19.31 -18.83
N LEU A 107 53.20 -19.18 -19.87
CA LEU A 107 53.54 -19.60 -21.23
C LEU A 107 54.67 -18.77 -21.85
N ALA A 108 54.80 -17.50 -21.44
CA ALA A 108 55.91 -16.64 -21.85
C ALA A 108 57.23 -16.95 -21.12
N GLY A 109 57.25 -17.89 -20.16
CA GLY A 109 58.45 -18.22 -19.38
C GLY A 109 58.85 -17.14 -18.39
N ASN A 110 57.91 -16.27 -18.02
CA ASN A 110 58.17 -15.04 -17.26
C ASN A 110 58.08 -15.21 -15.74
N THR A 111 57.81 -16.43 -15.25
CA THR A 111 57.64 -16.71 -13.82
C THR A 111 58.31 -18.01 -13.43
N GLU A 112 59.13 -17.95 -12.38
CA GLU A 112 59.71 -19.12 -11.73
C GLU A 112 58.73 -19.77 -10.75
N THR A 113 57.62 -19.09 -10.42
CA THR A 113 56.62 -19.55 -9.45
C THR A 113 55.19 -19.54 -10.03
N PRO A 114 54.88 -20.44 -10.99
CA PRO A 114 53.57 -20.50 -11.67
C PRO A 114 52.37 -20.51 -10.71
N VAL A 115 52.48 -21.27 -9.61
CA VAL A 115 51.42 -21.41 -8.60
C VAL A 115 51.08 -20.08 -7.93
N ILE A 116 52.07 -19.24 -7.61
CA ILE A 116 51.84 -17.92 -6.97
C ILE A 116 51.13 -16.98 -7.95
N SER A 117 51.50 -17.03 -9.23
CA SER A 117 50.83 -16.26 -10.27
C SER A 117 49.37 -16.67 -10.40
N ILE A 118 49.08 -17.96 -10.43
CA ILE A 118 47.70 -18.50 -10.46
C ILE A 118 46.88 -18.00 -9.26
N PHE A 119 47.39 -18.14 -8.02
CA PHE A 119 46.67 -17.73 -6.81
C PHE A 119 46.47 -16.21 -6.68
N SER A 120 47.30 -15.40 -7.34
CA SER A 120 47.17 -13.94 -7.32
C SER A 120 45.99 -13.43 -8.16
N PHE A 121 45.64 -14.12 -9.25
CA PHE A 121 44.67 -13.64 -10.23
C PHE A 121 43.36 -14.42 -10.25
N ILE A 122 43.41 -15.75 -10.19
CA ILE A 122 42.20 -16.57 -10.43
C ILE A 122 41.14 -16.38 -9.34
N PRO A 123 41.46 -16.44 -8.02
CA PRO A 123 40.44 -16.26 -6.99
C PRO A 123 39.72 -14.91 -7.11
N LEU A 124 40.47 -13.84 -7.41
CA LEU A 124 39.90 -12.52 -7.62
C LEU A 124 39.02 -12.49 -8.88
N SER A 125 39.44 -13.13 -9.98
CA SER A 125 38.62 -13.25 -11.19
C SER A 125 37.29 -13.99 -10.95
N LEU A 126 37.29 -15.04 -10.13
CA LEU A 126 36.09 -15.80 -9.78
C LEU A 126 35.16 -14.99 -8.88
N ILE A 127 35.70 -14.25 -7.90
CA ILE A 127 34.93 -13.35 -7.06
C ILE A 127 34.28 -12.25 -7.93
N LEU A 128 35.04 -11.65 -8.84
CA LEU A 128 34.52 -10.65 -9.77
C LEU A 128 33.44 -11.25 -10.69
N ALA A 129 33.62 -12.48 -11.17
CA ALA A 129 32.63 -13.18 -11.95
C ALA A 129 31.30 -13.36 -11.19
N SER A 130 31.37 -13.77 -9.91
CA SER A 130 30.19 -13.92 -9.05
C SER A 130 29.46 -12.60 -8.77
N ALA A 131 30.21 -11.49 -8.74
CA ALA A 131 29.64 -10.18 -8.43
C ALA A 131 29.06 -9.46 -9.66
N LEU A 132 29.64 -9.67 -10.84
CA LEU A 132 29.39 -8.85 -12.03
C LEU A 132 28.58 -9.55 -13.12
N VAL A 133 28.60 -10.89 -13.16
CA VAL A 133 28.05 -11.67 -14.29
C VAL A 133 27.11 -12.76 -13.78
N ASN A 134 26.47 -13.47 -14.70
CA ASN A 134 25.58 -14.59 -14.38
C ASN A 134 26.35 -15.79 -13.77
N LYS A 135 25.62 -16.62 -13.01
CA LYS A 135 26.15 -17.82 -12.35
C LYS A 135 26.77 -18.85 -13.30
N TRP A 136 26.29 -18.91 -14.55
CA TRP A 136 26.84 -19.82 -15.56
C TRP A 136 28.27 -19.43 -15.94
N THR A 137 28.58 -18.14 -15.98
CA THR A 137 29.93 -17.65 -16.22
C THR A 137 30.89 -18.11 -15.13
N VAL A 138 30.49 -18.08 -13.84
CA VAL A 138 31.33 -18.57 -12.74
C VAL A 138 31.64 -20.06 -12.91
N PHE A 139 30.63 -20.87 -13.22
CA PHE A 139 30.78 -22.31 -13.45
C PHE A 139 31.71 -22.61 -14.65
N LEU A 140 31.46 -21.96 -15.80
CA LEU A 140 32.27 -22.13 -17.01
C LEU A 140 33.71 -21.65 -16.79
N LEU A 141 33.90 -20.50 -16.14
CA LEU A 141 35.20 -19.95 -15.83
C LEU A 141 35.98 -20.85 -14.87
N THR A 142 35.31 -21.47 -13.91
CA THR A 142 35.93 -22.44 -12.99
C THR A 142 36.47 -23.65 -13.77
N GLY A 143 35.65 -24.25 -14.63
CA GLY A 143 36.07 -25.38 -15.46
C GLY A 143 37.19 -25.01 -16.44
N MET A 144 37.10 -23.83 -17.06
CA MET A 144 38.14 -23.31 -17.95
C MET A 144 39.47 -23.10 -17.23
N ASN A 145 39.46 -22.54 -16.01
CA ASN A 145 40.67 -22.36 -15.22
C ASN A 145 41.25 -23.70 -14.76
N ALA A 146 40.43 -24.67 -14.34
CA ALA A 146 40.91 -26.00 -13.99
C ALA A 146 41.64 -26.68 -15.18
N ALA A 147 41.05 -26.60 -16.37
CA ALA A 147 41.66 -27.13 -17.59
C ALA A 147 42.95 -26.38 -17.97
N ALA A 148 42.96 -25.05 -17.86
CA ALA A 148 44.12 -24.22 -18.17
C ALA A 148 45.29 -24.49 -17.20
N ILE A 149 45.02 -24.74 -15.92
CA ILE A 149 46.05 -25.14 -14.93
C ILE A 149 46.69 -26.48 -15.33
N LEU A 150 45.86 -27.48 -15.66
CA LEU A 150 46.35 -28.80 -16.09
C LEU A 150 47.19 -28.72 -17.38
N TYR A 151 46.84 -27.83 -18.29
CA TYR A 151 47.57 -27.62 -19.54
C TYR A 151 48.89 -26.85 -19.37
N THR A 152 48.91 -25.81 -18.53
CA THR A 152 50.05 -24.89 -18.43
C THR A 152 51.15 -25.36 -17.48
N ILE A 153 50.82 -26.15 -16.46
CA ILE A 153 51.79 -26.69 -15.50
C ILE A 153 51.62 -28.20 -15.26
N PRO A 154 51.58 -29.05 -16.31
CA PRO A 154 51.24 -30.46 -16.20
C PRO A 154 52.21 -31.27 -15.32
N ASN A 155 53.46 -30.83 -15.22
CA ASN A 155 54.52 -31.52 -14.49
C ASN A 155 54.83 -30.89 -13.13
N ASP A 156 54.10 -29.84 -12.72
CA ASP A 156 54.30 -29.23 -11.40
C ASP A 156 53.75 -30.15 -10.31
N PRO A 157 54.53 -30.51 -9.26
CA PRO A 157 54.07 -31.37 -8.17
C PRO A 157 52.79 -30.89 -7.48
N LYS A 158 52.47 -29.59 -7.55
CA LYS A 158 51.31 -28.96 -6.93
C LYS A 158 50.11 -28.83 -7.88
N VAL A 159 50.19 -29.25 -9.15
CA VAL A 159 49.11 -29.05 -10.15
C VAL A 159 47.75 -29.59 -9.68
N GLY A 160 47.72 -30.75 -9.03
CA GLY A 160 46.51 -31.35 -8.49
C GLY A 160 45.91 -30.52 -7.35
N VAL A 161 46.75 -30.02 -6.44
CA VAL A 161 46.30 -29.17 -5.32
C VAL A 161 45.81 -27.82 -5.84
N THR A 162 46.54 -27.19 -6.76
CA THR A 162 46.18 -25.89 -7.32
C THR A 162 44.87 -25.95 -8.10
N SER A 163 44.71 -26.93 -9.01
CA SER A 163 43.45 -27.10 -9.75
C SER A 163 42.29 -27.49 -8.83
N GLY A 164 42.54 -28.33 -7.81
CA GLY A 164 41.55 -28.72 -6.82
C GLY A 164 41.04 -27.55 -5.98
N VAL A 165 41.93 -26.70 -5.45
CA VAL A 165 41.55 -25.52 -4.64
C VAL A 165 40.79 -24.50 -5.48
N ILE A 166 41.23 -24.21 -6.71
CA ILE A 166 40.54 -23.29 -7.62
C ILE A 166 39.15 -23.82 -7.99
N SER A 167 39.03 -25.13 -8.29
CA SER A 167 37.75 -25.76 -8.58
C SER A 167 36.81 -25.71 -7.37
N ALA A 168 37.32 -26.01 -6.18
CA ALA A 168 36.54 -25.94 -4.94
C ALA A 168 36.06 -24.51 -4.65
N ALA A 169 36.93 -23.50 -4.82
CA ALA A 169 36.57 -22.10 -4.66
C ALA A 169 35.49 -21.66 -5.66
N GLY A 170 35.62 -22.07 -6.93
CA GLY A 170 34.64 -21.77 -7.97
C GLY A 170 33.29 -22.44 -7.74
N ILE A 171 33.29 -23.72 -7.32
CA ILE A 171 32.06 -24.44 -6.93
C ILE A 171 31.40 -23.76 -5.73
N LEU A 172 32.17 -23.39 -4.71
CA LEU A 172 31.65 -22.70 -3.52
C LEU A 172 31.01 -21.37 -3.91
N LEU A 173 31.66 -20.57 -4.78
CA LEU A 173 31.09 -19.32 -5.28
C LEU A 173 29.81 -19.55 -6.09
N ALA A 174 29.76 -20.57 -6.95
CA ALA A 174 28.55 -20.90 -7.70
C ALA A 174 27.38 -21.31 -6.78
N ILE A 175 27.65 -22.07 -5.71
CA ILE A 175 26.65 -22.41 -4.69
C ILE A 175 26.19 -21.14 -3.97
N LEU A 176 27.12 -20.29 -3.52
CA LEU A 176 26.81 -19.04 -2.83
C LEU A 176 25.94 -18.12 -3.68
N ASP A 177 26.25 -17.98 -4.97
CA ASP A 177 25.45 -17.19 -5.90
C ASP A 177 24.05 -17.78 -6.10
N SER A 178 23.95 -19.11 -6.22
CA SER A 178 22.64 -19.77 -6.33
C SER A 178 21.78 -19.57 -5.08
N VAL A 179 22.38 -19.63 -3.89
CA VAL A 179 21.68 -19.39 -2.62
C VAL A 179 21.26 -17.92 -2.52
N ARG A 180 22.15 -16.97 -2.84
CA ARG A 180 21.85 -15.53 -2.86
C ARG A 180 20.68 -15.22 -3.78
N GLU A 181 20.69 -15.76 -5.01
CA GLU A 181 19.62 -15.56 -5.99
C GLU A 181 18.28 -16.11 -5.48
N ASN A 182 18.28 -17.30 -4.87
CA ASN A 182 17.07 -17.90 -4.32
C ASN A 182 16.51 -17.09 -3.14
N ILE A 183 17.38 -16.58 -2.26
CA ILE A 183 16.99 -15.70 -1.15
C ILE A 183 16.41 -14.40 -1.68
N GLU A 184 17.04 -13.77 -2.67
CA GLU A 184 16.57 -12.52 -3.26
C GLU A 184 15.20 -12.70 -3.93
N LYS A 185 15.00 -13.80 -4.65
CA LYS A 185 13.69 -14.15 -5.23
C LYS A 185 12.62 -14.33 -4.16
N THR A 186 12.90 -15.10 -3.12
CA THR A 186 11.96 -15.33 -2.01
C THR A 186 11.60 -14.01 -1.34
N ARG A 187 12.59 -13.15 -1.08
CA ARG A 187 12.38 -11.82 -0.49
C ARG A 187 11.54 -10.90 -1.37
N LEU A 188 11.73 -10.96 -2.69
CA LEU A 188 10.92 -10.19 -3.64
C LEU A 188 9.47 -10.67 -3.67
N GLU A 189 9.24 -11.98 -3.57
CA GLU A 189 7.89 -12.55 -3.48
C GLU A 189 7.19 -12.17 -2.17
N GLU A 190 7.89 -12.27 -1.03
CA GLU A 190 7.38 -11.82 0.27
C GLU A 190 7.04 -10.34 0.26
N LEU A 191 7.92 -9.49 -0.30
CA LEU A 191 7.68 -8.05 -0.39
C LEU A 191 6.47 -7.73 -1.28
N LYS A 192 6.30 -8.44 -2.40
CA LYS A 192 5.12 -8.30 -3.26
C LYS A 192 3.84 -8.71 -2.53
N LYS A 193 3.87 -9.83 -1.81
CA LYS A 193 2.73 -10.33 -1.04
C LYS A 193 2.35 -9.36 0.08
N ALA A 194 3.32 -8.87 0.86
CA ALA A 194 3.09 -7.88 1.90
C ALA A 194 2.52 -6.57 1.34
N ASN A 195 3.01 -6.11 0.18
CA ASN A 195 2.48 -4.91 -0.48
C ASN A 195 1.01 -5.12 -0.94
N GLN A 196 0.70 -6.27 -1.53
CA GLN A 196 -0.68 -6.62 -1.88
C GLN A 196 -1.60 -6.69 -0.66
N GLU A 197 -1.12 -7.28 0.44
CA GLU A 197 -1.86 -7.34 1.70
C GLU A 197 -2.11 -5.94 2.27
N LEU A 198 -1.10 -5.06 2.29
CA LEU A 198 -1.25 -3.67 2.71
C LEU A 198 -2.29 -2.92 1.89
N LEU A 199 -2.29 -3.09 0.56
CA LEU A 199 -3.29 -2.47 -0.31
C LEU A 199 -4.71 -2.98 -0.01
N SER A 200 -4.85 -4.29 0.26
CA SER A 200 -6.15 -4.86 0.63
C SER A 200 -6.65 -4.34 1.99
N ILE A 201 -5.76 -4.22 2.98
CA ILE A 201 -6.06 -3.67 4.31
C ILE A 201 -6.45 -2.19 4.18
N GLN A 202 -5.71 -1.41 3.38
CA GLN A 202 -6.00 -0.01 3.14
C GLN A 202 -7.40 0.15 2.52
N SER A 203 -7.70 -0.60 1.46
CA SER A 203 -9.01 -0.55 0.80
C SER A 203 -10.15 -0.94 1.76
N ASN A 204 -9.98 -1.99 2.56
CA ASN A 204 -10.98 -2.40 3.55
C ASN A 204 -11.18 -1.33 4.65
N LEU A 205 -10.09 -0.68 5.08
CA LEU A 205 -10.15 0.38 6.09
C LEU A 205 -10.85 1.62 5.55
N GLU A 206 -10.56 2.01 4.30
CA GLU A 206 -11.23 3.13 3.62
C GLU A 206 -12.74 2.90 3.50
N GLU A 207 -13.15 1.67 3.15
CA GLU A 207 -14.56 1.25 3.11
C GLU A 207 -15.21 1.37 4.50
N ARG A 208 -14.61 0.75 5.53
CA ARG A 208 -15.12 0.80 6.91
C ARG A 208 -15.22 2.23 7.46
N VAL A 209 -14.24 3.08 7.17
CA VAL A 209 -14.25 4.49 7.58
C VAL A 209 -15.40 5.23 6.89
N THR A 210 -15.62 4.98 5.61
CA THR A 210 -16.73 5.57 4.84
C THR A 210 -18.09 5.15 5.39
N GLU A 211 -18.28 3.86 5.64
CA GLU A 211 -19.51 3.32 6.25
C GLU A 211 -19.78 3.94 7.62
N ARG A 212 -18.78 3.94 8.51
CA ARG A 212 -18.91 4.50 9.86
C ARG A 212 -19.16 6.00 9.85
N THR A 213 -18.52 6.73 8.95
CA THR A 213 -18.74 8.18 8.79
C THR A 213 -20.15 8.47 8.31
N THR A 214 -20.66 7.68 7.37
CA THR A 214 -22.02 7.82 6.84
C THR A 214 -23.08 7.52 7.92
N GLU A 215 -22.90 6.44 8.69
CA GLU A 215 -23.79 6.08 9.80
C GLU A 215 -23.76 7.15 10.92
N LEU A 216 -22.57 7.62 11.30
CA LEU A 216 -22.43 8.69 12.28
C LEU A 216 -23.13 9.96 11.80
N LYS A 217 -22.95 10.36 10.54
CA LYS A 217 -23.62 11.53 9.96
C LYS A 217 -25.13 11.40 10.04
N ARG A 218 -25.69 10.23 9.70
CA ARG A 218 -27.13 9.96 9.79
C ARG A 218 -27.65 10.10 11.22
N ARG A 219 -26.95 9.52 12.21
CA ARG A 219 -27.30 9.63 13.63
C ARG A 219 -27.24 11.07 14.13
N THR A 220 -26.19 11.81 13.76
CA THR A 220 -26.05 13.23 14.12
C THR A 220 -27.22 14.04 13.56
N THR A 221 -27.58 13.86 12.29
CA THR A 221 -28.75 14.54 11.69
C THR A 221 -30.06 14.19 12.40
N GLN A 222 -30.25 12.93 12.79
CA GLN A 222 -31.44 12.52 13.56
C GLN A 222 -31.46 13.15 14.96
N MET A 223 -30.33 13.20 15.66
CA MET A 223 -30.22 13.85 16.97
C MET A 223 -30.43 15.36 16.89
N GLU A 224 -29.90 16.02 15.86
CA GLU A 224 -30.13 17.45 15.60
C GLU A 224 -31.61 17.74 15.36
N ALA A 225 -32.29 16.92 14.55
CA ALA A 225 -33.73 17.05 14.31
C ALA A 225 -34.55 16.85 15.60
N ALA A 226 -34.26 15.80 16.37
CA ALA A 226 -34.94 15.53 17.64
C ALA A 226 -34.72 16.67 18.65
N SER A 227 -33.49 17.17 18.77
CA SER A 227 -33.13 18.27 19.66
C SER A 227 -33.81 19.58 19.26
N TYR A 228 -33.93 19.84 17.95
CA TYR A 228 -34.65 21.00 17.45
C TYR A 228 -36.14 20.92 17.78
N VAL A 229 -36.78 19.79 17.52
CA VAL A 229 -38.21 19.58 17.84
C VAL A 229 -38.45 19.73 19.35
N ALA A 230 -37.58 19.17 20.20
CA ALA A 230 -37.68 19.30 21.65
C ALA A 230 -37.54 20.77 22.13
N ARG A 231 -36.65 21.57 21.52
CA ARG A 231 -36.53 23.01 21.83
C ARG A 231 -37.76 23.79 21.38
N ALA A 232 -38.23 23.58 20.16
CA ALA A 232 -39.45 24.20 19.66
C ALA A 232 -40.66 23.84 20.54
N ALA A 233 -40.70 22.60 21.06
CA ALA A 233 -41.70 22.15 22.02
C ALA A 233 -41.68 22.90 23.36
N ALA A 234 -40.49 23.33 23.82
CA ALA A 234 -40.32 23.98 25.11
C ALA A 234 -40.54 25.51 25.07
N GLU A 235 -40.39 26.16 23.91
CA GLU A 235 -40.45 27.64 23.80
C GLU A 235 -41.87 28.21 23.66
N VAL A 236 -42.86 27.41 23.26
CA VAL A 236 -44.20 27.92 22.94
C VAL A 236 -45.13 27.91 24.16
N ARG A 237 -45.66 29.09 24.50
CA ARG A 237 -46.60 29.30 25.62
C ARG A 237 -48.07 29.03 25.30
N ASP A 238 -48.41 28.95 24.01
CA ASP A 238 -49.74 28.60 23.52
C ASP A 238 -49.76 27.15 23.02
N LEU A 239 -50.48 26.28 23.73
CA LEU A 239 -50.56 24.86 23.44
C LEU A 239 -51.00 24.60 21.98
N LYS A 240 -51.91 25.40 21.43
CA LYS A 240 -52.38 25.20 20.06
C LYS A 240 -51.28 25.49 19.05
N SER A 241 -50.68 26.69 19.13
CA SER A 241 -49.54 27.06 18.27
C SER A 241 -48.38 26.09 18.39
N LEU A 242 -48.19 25.48 19.57
CA LEU A 242 -47.16 24.49 19.80
C LEU A 242 -47.41 23.20 19.04
N LEU A 243 -48.60 22.63 19.21
CA LEU A 243 -48.97 21.37 18.56
C LEU A 243 -48.97 21.51 17.04
N ASP A 244 -49.45 22.64 16.52
CA ASP A 244 -49.41 22.97 15.08
C ASP A 244 -47.97 23.04 14.55
N ASN A 245 -47.05 23.67 15.29
CA ASN A 245 -45.64 23.71 14.90
C ASN A 245 -44.98 22.32 14.98
N ILE A 246 -45.28 21.52 16.00
CA ILE A 246 -44.72 20.17 16.15
C ILE A 246 -45.14 19.28 14.97
N VAL A 247 -46.42 19.22 14.60
CA VAL A 247 -46.88 18.37 13.48
C VAL A 247 -46.27 18.82 12.15
N PHE A 248 -46.11 20.13 11.95
CA PHE A 248 -45.46 20.68 10.76
C PHE A 248 -43.97 20.29 10.70
N GLN A 249 -43.23 20.44 11.80
CA GLN A 249 -41.81 20.06 11.86
C GLN A 249 -41.61 18.55 11.69
N ILE A 250 -42.54 17.72 12.18
CA ILE A 250 -42.50 16.26 11.98
C ILE A 250 -42.63 15.94 10.50
N THR A 251 -43.60 16.51 9.79
CA THR A 251 -43.75 16.24 8.35
C THR A 251 -42.60 16.80 7.54
N GLU A 252 -42.14 18.02 7.83
CA GLU A 252 -41.09 18.68 7.04
C GLU A 252 -39.73 18.01 7.21
N ARG A 253 -39.34 17.65 8.44
CA ARG A 253 -38.00 17.08 8.72
C ARG A 253 -37.90 15.59 8.43
N PHE A 254 -38.99 14.86 8.56
CA PHE A 254 -39.00 13.40 8.37
C PHE A 254 -39.67 12.95 7.06
N GLY A 255 -40.28 13.87 6.30
CA GLY A 255 -40.87 13.59 4.98
C GLY A 255 -42.15 12.74 5.05
N PHE A 256 -42.88 12.80 6.16
CA PHE A 256 -44.14 12.04 6.31
C PHE A 256 -45.30 12.73 5.59
N TYR A 257 -46.21 11.92 5.01
CA TYR A 257 -47.41 12.41 4.32
C TYR A 257 -48.34 13.22 5.22
N HIS A 258 -48.53 12.77 6.47
CA HIS A 258 -49.40 13.39 7.45
C HIS A 258 -48.88 13.11 8.86
N ALA A 259 -49.03 14.09 9.75
CA ALA A 259 -48.89 13.93 11.19
C ALA A 259 -50.09 14.60 11.87
N GLY A 260 -50.63 13.93 12.89
CA GLY A 260 -51.69 14.44 13.74
C GLY A 260 -51.37 14.19 15.20
N ILE A 261 -51.74 15.14 16.07
CA ILE A 261 -51.66 14.96 17.52
C ILE A 261 -53.07 14.94 18.07
N PHE A 262 -53.41 13.86 18.77
CA PHE A 262 -54.65 13.75 19.52
C PHE A 262 -54.39 14.01 21.00
N LEU A 263 -55.35 14.58 21.71
CA LEU A 263 -55.33 14.68 23.18
C LEU A 263 -56.56 13.99 23.77
N VAL A 264 -56.40 13.41 24.95
CA VAL A 264 -57.48 12.73 25.67
C VAL A 264 -58.48 13.76 26.19
N GLU A 265 -59.77 13.53 25.96
CA GLU A 265 -60.86 14.34 26.52
C GLU A 265 -60.95 14.20 28.05
N PRO A 266 -61.52 15.18 28.78
CA PRO A 266 -61.63 15.12 30.24
C PRO A 266 -62.37 13.89 30.80
N ASN A 267 -63.29 13.31 30.02
CA ASN A 267 -64.04 12.10 30.37
C ASN A 267 -63.22 10.80 30.19
N GLY A 268 -62.05 10.87 29.55
CA GLY A 268 -61.17 9.73 29.28
C GLY A 268 -61.72 8.72 28.27
N GLN A 269 -62.80 9.03 27.55
CA GLN A 269 -63.46 8.11 26.61
C GLN A 269 -62.96 8.29 25.18
N PHE A 270 -62.59 9.52 24.80
CA PHE A 270 -62.19 9.86 23.44
C PHE A 270 -60.80 10.49 23.40
N VAL A 271 -60.11 10.27 22.29
CA VAL A 271 -58.97 11.09 21.85
C VAL A 271 -59.44 12.01 20.74
N VAL A 272 -59.19 13.31 20.88
CA VAL A 272 -59.64 14.35 19.96
C VAL A 272 -58.45 14.92 19.23
N LEU A 273 -58.53 15.04 17.91
CA LEU A 273 -57.49 15.64 17.10
C LEU A 273 -57.31 17.12 17.49
N GLN A 274 -56.11 17.51 17.88
CA GLN A 274 -55.78 18.86 18.32
C GLN A 274 -54.86 19.62 17.36
N ALA A 275 -54.08 18.90 16.55
CA ALA A 275 -53.25 19.48 15.49
C ALA A 275 -53.06 18.49 14.35
N ALA A 276 -52.93 19.01 13.13
CA ALA A 276 -52.74 18.22 11.92
C ALA A 276 -51.93 18.99 10.87
N SER A 277 -50.98 18.33 10.22
CA SER A 277 -50.09 18.97 9.23
C SER A 277 -50.64 19.00 7.80
N SER A 278 -51.45 18.02 7.41
CA SER A 278 -51.99 17.90 6.04
C SER A 278 -53.35 18.57 5.89
N ASP A 279 -53.72 18.95 4.66
CA ASP A 279 -55.03 19.57 4.40
C ASP A 279 -56.21 18.64 4.70
N GLY A 280 -56.02 17.33 4.52
CA GLY A 280 -56.97 16.31 4.98
C GLY A 280 -57.14 16.33 6.49
N GLY A 281 -56.02 16.34 7.22
CA GLY A 281 -56.05 16.43 8.68
C GLY A 281 -56.62 17.75 9.19
N LYS A 282 -56.45 18.88 8.49
CA LYS A 282 -57.09 20.16 8.84
C LYS A 282 -58.61 20.07 8.73
N ARG A 283 -59.16 19.44 7.68
CA ARG A 283 -60.60 19.17 7.57
C ARG A 283 -61.08 18.25 8.71
N MET A 284 -60.29 17.26 9.08
CA MET A 284 -60.56 16.40 10.24
C MET A 284 -60.62 17.20 11.56
N PHE A 285 -59.70 18.15 11.72
CA PHE A 285 -59.67 19.02 12.89
C PHE A 285 -60.90 19.92 12.95
N GLU A 286 -61.27 20.56 11.83
CA GLU A 286 -62.44 21.46 11.74
C GLU A 286 -63.76 20.75 12.05
N ARG A 287 -63.90 19.46 11.71
CA ARG A 287 -65.08 18.64 12.05
C ARG A 287 -65.07 18.11 13.49
N GLY A 288 -64.07 18.45 14.29
CA GLY A 288 -63.91 17.94 15.66
C GLY A 288 -63.69 16.42 15.69
N HIS A 289 -62.87 15.90 14.78
CA HIS A 289 -62.62 14.47 14.68
C HIS A 289 -62.11 13.89 16.00
N ARG A 290 -62.83 12.89 16.50
CA ARG A 290 -62.55 12.17 17.74
C ARG A 290 -62.69 10.68 17.52
N LEU A 291 -61.94 9.90 18.29
CA LEU A 291 -61.92 8.44 18.22
C LEU A 291 -62.13 7.87 19.62
N GLU A 292 -62.99 6.86 19.74
CA GLU A 292 -63.22 6.15 21.01
C GLU A 292 -62.00 5.29 21.37
N ILE A 293 -61.49 5.47 22.60
CA ILE A 293 -60.30 4.76 23.08
C ILE A 293 -60.60 3.26 23.16
N GLY A 294 -59.76 2.44 22.53
CA GLY A 294 -59.85 0.98 22.52
C GLY A 294 -60.87 0.40 21.54
N ARG A 295 -61.63 1.25 20.84
CA ARG A 295 -62.66 0.80 19.90
C ARG A 295 -62.51 1.31 18.49
N GLU A 296 -61.83 2.44 18.26
CA GLU A 296 -61.78 3.04 16.94
C GLU A 296 -60.35 3.34 16.49
N GLY A 297 -59.97 2.73 15.37
CA GLY A 297 -58.73 3.08 14.67
C GLY A 297 -57.45 2.65 15.39
N ILE A 298 -56.33 2.88 14.71
CA ILE A 298 -54.99 2.59 15.23
C ILE A 298 -54.66 3.54 16.40
N VAL A 299 -55.10 4.79 16.32
CA VAL A 299 -54.93 5.79 17.39
C VAL A 299 -55.69 5.39 18.66
N GLY A 300 -56.97 5.01 18.56
CA GLY A 300 -57.76 4.57 19.72
C GLY A 300 -57.19 3.30 20.35
N TYR A 301 -56.68 2.37 19.54
CA TYR A 301 -55.99 1.17 20.04
C TYR A 301 -54.70 1.50 20.80
N ALA A 302 -53.83 2.35 20.23
CA ALA A 302 -52.57 2.74 20.87
C ALA A 302 -52.80 3.49 22.19
N ALA A 303 -53.83 4.33 22.24
CA ALA A 303 -54.29 5.00 23.45
C ALA A 303 -54.72 4.00 24.53
N TYR A 304 -55.49 2.96 24.17
CA TYR A 304 -55.97 1.94 25.11
C TYR A 304 -54.83 1.07 25.67
N GLU A 305 -54.01 0.51 24.78
CA GLU A 305 -52.90 -0.39 25.16
C GLU A 305 -51.71 0.35 25.79
N ARG A 306 -51.67 1.69 25.67
CA ARG A 306 -50.55 2.55 26.09
C ARG A 306 -49.21 2.07 25.53
N ARG A 307 -49.24 1.53 24.30
CA ARG A 307 -48.06 1.04 23.56
C ARG A 307 -48.10 1.54 22.12
N PRO A 308 -46.94 1.81 21.50
CA PRO A 308 -46.85 2.07 20.08
C PRO A 308 -47.54 0.98 19.24
N ARG A 309 -48.32 1.39 18.23
CA ARG A 309 -48.91 0.49 17.23
C ARG A 309 -48.47 0.95 15.85
N ILE A 310 -48.01 -0.01 15.04
CA ILE A 310 -47.56 0.20 13.67
C ILE A 310 -48.39 -0.70 12.77
N ALA A 311 -49.00 -0.14 11.73
CA ALA A 311 -49.62 -0.87 10.63
C ALA A 311 -48.84 -0.57 9.35
N GLN A 312 -48.23 -1.61 8.76
CA GLN A 312 -47.39 -1.49 7.57
C GLN A 312 -48.21 -1.43 6.27
N ASP A 313 -49.41 -1.98 6.26
CA ASP A 313 -50.39 -1.89 5.17
C ASP A 313 -51.80 -1.78 5.76
N VAL A 314 -52.36 -0.57 5.77
CA VAL A 314 -53.69 -0.29 6.32
C VAL A 314 -54.83 -0.90 5.50
N GLY A 315 -54.57 -1.40 4.28
CA GLY A 315 -55.60 -2.00 3.42
C GLY A 315 -55.93 -3.47 3.73
N THR A 316 -54.95 -4.25 4.21
CA THR A 316 -55.11 -5.69 4.51
C THR A 316 -55.48 -5.96 5.98
N ASP A 317 -55.10 -5.08 6.91
CA ASP A 317 -55.47 -5.12 8.35
C ASP A 317 -56.91 -4.56 8.59
N SER A 318 -57.81 -4.92 7.69
CA SER A 318 -59.15 -4.34 7.51
C SER A 318 -60.15 -4.72 8.61
N VAL A 319 -60.01 -4.06 9.77
CA VAL A 319 -61.17 -3.77 10.64
C VAL A 319 -61.31 -2.25 10.87
N TYR A 320 -60.30 -1.43 10.53
CA TYR A 320 -60.22 -0.08 11.11
C TYR A 320 -59.83 1.12 10.24
N PHE A 321 -59.78 1.06 8.90
CA PHE A 321 -59.47 2.28 8.15
C PHE A 321 -60.11 2.41 6.76
N ASN A 322 -60.94 3.44 6.62
CA ASN A 322 -61.21 4.13 5.35
C ASN A 322 -61.54 5.59 5.68
N ASN A 323 -60.50 6.41 5.90
CA ASN A 323 -60.69 7.83 6.18
C ASN A 323 -60.71 8.62 4.87
N PRO A 324 -61.86 9.19 4.45
CA PRO A 324 -61.98 9.92 3.19
C PRO A 324 -61.05 11.14 3.11
N ASP A 325 -60.63 11.67 4.26
CA ASP A 325 -59.75 12.84 4.32
C ASP A 325 -58.27 12.51 4.06
N LEU A 326 -57.86 11.25 4.22
CA LEU A 326 -56.48 10.79 4.05
C LEU A 326 -56.41 9.54 3.14
N PRO A 327 -56.81 9.66 1.85
CA PRO A 327 -57.04 8.52 0.96
C PRO A 327 -55.76 7.80 0.49
N ILE A 328 -54.58 8.39 0.67
CA ILE A 328 -53.29 7.83 0.24
C ILE A 328 -52.43 7.32 1.40
N THR A 329 -53.02 7.11 2.57
CA THR A 329 -52.32 6.51 3.71
C THR A 329 -52.09 5.02 3.43
N HIS A 330 -50.83 4.62 3.30
CA HIS A 330 -50.43 3.21 3.10
C HIS A 330 -49.88 2.56 4.37
N SER A 331 -49.30 3.35 5.27
CA SER A 331 -48.81 2.88 6.56
C SER A 331 -49.11 3.93 7.62
N GLU A 332 -49.41 3.48 8.84
CA GLU A 332 -49.73 4.35 9.97
C GLU A 332 -48.98 3.89 11.22
N ILE A 333 -48.48 4.86 11.99
CA ILE A 333 -47.93 4.63 13.33
C ILE A 333 -48.64 5.55 14.31
N ALA A 334 -49.15 4.97 15.40
CA ALA A 334 -49.68 5.72 16.54
C ALA A 334 -48.79 5.50 17.76
N LEU A 335 -48.37 6.62 18.37
CA LEU A 335 -47.52 6.66 19.55
C LEU A 335 -48.29 7.33 20.69
N PRO A 336 -48.54 6.64 21.82
CA PRO A 336 -49.24 7.24 22.95
C PRO A 336 -48.35 8.28 23.65
N LEU A 337 -48.94 9.43 23.97
CA LEU A 337 -48.31 10.48 24.76
C LEU A 337 -48.61 10.21 26.24
N ILE A 338 -47.59 9.84 27.00
CA ILE A 338 -47.73 9.47 28.42
C ILE A 338 -46.82 10.36 29.26
N THR A 339 -47.41 10.99 30.28
CA THR A 339 -46.67 11.77 31.28
C THR A 339 -47.01 11.25 32.67
N GLN A 340 -45.99 10.99 33.49
CA GLN A 340 -46.14 10.47 34.86
C GLN A 340 -47.09 9.25 34.95
N GLY A 341 -47.04 8.34 33.97
CA GLY A 341 -47.89 7.15 33.91
C GLY A 341 -49.34 7.39 33.46
N ARG A 342 -49.71 8.64 33.14
CA ARG A 342 -51.04 9.01 32.63
C ARG A 342 -50.99 9.28 31.13
N LEU A 343 -51.89 8.65 30.38
CA LEU A 343 -52.14 8.96 28.98
C LEU A 343 -52.71 10.38 28.87
N ILE A 344 -52.10 11.21 28.04
CA ILE A 344 -52.54 12.58 27.76
C ILE A 344 -52.94 12.78 26.29
N GLY A 345 -52.55 11.86 25.41
CA GLY A 345 -52.83 11.88 23.97
C GLY A 345 -52.36 10.62 23.27
#